data_AF-A0AA86I1N5-F1
#
_entry.id   AF-A0AA86I1N5-F1
#
_cell.length_a   1.000
_cell.length_b   1.000
_cell.length_c   1.000
_cell.angle_alpha   90.00
_cell.angle_beta   90.00
_cell.angle_gamma   90.00
#
_symmetry.space_group_name_H-M   'P 1'
#
loop_
_entity.id
_entity.type
_entity.pdbx_description
1 polymer ?
#
loop_
_entity_poly.entity_id
_entity_poly.type
_entity_poly.pdbx_seq_one_letter_code
_entity_poly.pdbx_strand_id
1 'polypeptide(L)'
;MNTVDAKMIKTQYGSEVYVDNVEHINFKSLHAPKVNQPLYRIEFEIGYFLLKEHRYYEYEKNYFWLAVSEDFSKLIIQEPDMESLFGAKSEDERKATKALLSQWLIHTDAYKKQLNQHINDCKKSNETNEGITAVLEKLLNISAADIEQAPIEKLAASRAV
;
A
#
# COMPACT_ATOMS: atom_id res chain seq x y z
N MET A 1 25.17 -14.17 2.64
CA MET A 1 24.02 -13.71 3.44
C MET A 1 23.27 -12.70 2.59
N ASN A 2 22.02 -12.97 2.21
CA ASN A 2 21.14 -11.89 1.76
C ASN A 2 20.70 -11.17 3.02
N THR A 3 21.22 -9.96 3.25
CA THR A 3 20.71 -9.05 4.28
C THR A 3 19.28 -8.69 3.92
N VAL A 4 18.34 -9.08 4.77
CA VAL A 4 16.94 -8.67 4.63
C VAL A 4 16.84 -7.23 5.12
N ASP A 5 16.39 -6.33 4.25
CA ASP A 5 16.16 -4.94 4.61
C ASP A 5 14.89 -4.81 5.45
N ALA A 6 14.90 -3.91 6.43
CA ALA A 6 13.79 -3.72 7.34
C ALA A 6 13.70 -2.28 7.83
N LYS A 7 12.46 -1.81 8.01
CA LYS A 7 12.17 -0.49 8.57
C LYS A 7 11.37 -0.64 9.86
N MET A 8 11.73 0.14 10.87
CA MET A 8 11.05 0.16 12.15
C MET A 8 10.37 1.51 12.38
N ILE A 9 9.13 1.48 12.86
CA ILE A 9 8.38 2.64 13.33
C ILE A 9 8.03 2.41 14.80
N LYS A 10 8.33 3.39 15.66
CA LYS A 10 7.85 3.37 17.05
C LYS A 10 6.46 3.98 17.10
N THR A 11 5.55 3.30 17.77
CA THR A 11 4.18 3.75 18.02
C THR A 11 3.88 3.69 19.52
N GLN A 12 2.79 4.30 19.94
CA GLN A 12 2.24 4.19 21.28
C GLN A 12 1.88 2.75 21.69
N TYR A 13 1.72 1.84 20.72
CA TYR A 13 1.37 0.44 20.95
C TYR A 13 2.56 -0.52 20.89
N GLY A 14 3.76 -0.02 20.60
CA GLY A 14 4.97 -0.82 20.42
C GLY A 14 5.76 -0.44 19.17
N SER A 15 6.79 -1.21 18.85
CA SER A 15 7.56 -1.00 17.61
C SER A 15 7.02 -1.89 16.50
N GLU A 16 6.61 -1.28 15.39
CA GLU A 16 6.24 -1.97 14.16
C GLU A 16 7.50 -2.20 13.33
N VAL A 17 7.77 -3.44 12.94
CA VAL A 17 8.91 -3.82 12.10
C VAL A 17 8.41 -4.38 10.78
N TYR A 18 8.69 -3.64 9.72
CA TYR A 18 8.37 -3.97 8.34
C TYR A 18 9.60 -4.57 7.68
N VAL A 19 9.43 -5.68 6.97
CA VAL A 19 10.53 -6.48 6.42
C VAL A 19 10.33 -6.61 4.91
N ASP A 20 11.40 -6.40 4.13
CA ASP A 20 11.40 -6.59 2.67
C ASP A 20 11.31 -8.09 2.35
N ASN A 21 10.11 -8.63 2.48
CA ASN A 21 9.78 -10.01 2.17
C ASN A 21 8.49 -10.04 1.34
N VAL A 22 8.54 -10.79 0.24
CA VAL A 22 7.42 -11.01 -0.70
C VAL A 22 6.19 -11.57 0.00
N GLU A 23 6.35 -12.32 1.10
CA GLU A 23 5.23 -12.89 1.87
C GLU A 23 4.48 -11.85 2.71
N HIS A 24 5.07 -10.67 2.94
CA HIS A 24 4.51 -9.61 3.78
C HIS A 24 3.95 -8.44 2.98
N ILE A 25 4.09 -8.42 1.66
CA ILE A 25 3.49 -7.40 0.80
C ILE A 25 2.57 -8.13 -0.16
N ASN A 26 1.31 -7.74 -0.22
CA ASN A 26 0.36 -8.36 -1.13
C ASN A 26 -0.55 -7.32 -1.76
N PHE A 27 -0.88 -7.52 -3.03
CA PHE A 27 -1.82 -6.71 -3.78
C PHE A 27 -3.14 -7.47 -3.80
N LYS A 28 -4.14 -6.97 -3.08
CA LYS A 28 -5.35 -7.72 -2.77
C LYS A 28 -6.41 -7.58 -3.85
N SER A 29 -6.59 -6.36 -4.34
CA SER A 29 -7.65 -6.04 -5.29
C SER A 29 -7.31 -4.82 -6.13
N LEU A 30 -7.87 -4.82 -7.34
CA LEU A 30 -7.80 -3.70 -8.29
C LEU A 30 -9.20 -3.40 -8.81
N HIS A 31 -9.63 -2.16 -8.63
CA HIS A 31 -10.91 -1.69 -9.13
C HIS A 31 -10.71 -0.64 -10.21
N ALA A 32 -11.24 -0.90 -11.40
CA ALA A 32 -11.32 0.08 -12.46
C ALA A 32 -12.26 1.26 -12.07
N PRO A 33 -12.07 2.45 -12.67
CA PRO A 33 -12.97 3.58 -12.51
C PRO A 33 -14.44 3.22 -12.76
N LYS A 34 -15.34 3.81 -11.98
CA LYS A 34 -16.79 3.76 -12.17
C LYS A 34 -17.33 5.16 -12.39
N VAL A 35 -18.55 5.29 -12.93
CA VAL A 35 -19.20 6.59 -13.25
C VAL A 35 -19.11 7.60 -12.10
N ASN A 36 -19.29 7.15 -10.85
CA ASN A 36 -19.26 8.02 -9.65
C ASN A 36 -17.93 7.97 -8.89
N GLN A 37 -16.94 7.23 -9.40
CA GLN A 37 -15.64 6.99 -8.78
C GLN A 37 -14.57 6.89 -9.88
N PRO A 38 -14.14 8.02 -10.44
CA PRO A 38 -13.35 8.05 -11.68
C PRO A 38 -11.85 7.73 -11.46
N LEU A 39 -11.51 7.03 -10.38
CA LEU A 39 -10.13 6.64 -10.06
C LEU A 39 -10.00 5.12 -10.05
N TYR A 40 -8.87 4.63 -10.55
CA TYR A 40 -8.43 3.28 -10.28
C TYR A 40 -8.12 3.16 -8.79
N ARG A 41 -8.51 2.05 -8.17
CA ARG A 41 -8.18 1.79 -6.78
C ARG A 41 -7.45 0.48 -6.62
N ILE A 42 -6.34 0.55 -5.91
CA ILE A 42 -5.47 -0.57 -5.64
C ILE A 42 -5.44 -0.79 -4.14
N GLU A 43 -5.74 -2.00 -3.68
CA GLU A 43 -5.62 -2.39 -2.28
C GLU A 43 -4.30 -3.11 -2.02
N PHE A 44 -3.59 -2.65 -1.01
CA PHE A 44 -2.37 -3.26 -0.51
C PHE A 44 -2.59 -3.83 0.88
N GLU A 45 -2.11 -5.05 1.11
CA GLU A 45 -1.92 -5.66 2.42
C GLU A 45 -0.42 -5.61 2.75
N ILE A 46 -0.09 -5.10 3.94
CA ILE A 46 1.28 -5.08 4.47
C ILE A 46 1.30 -5.80 5.81
N GLY A 47 2.16 -6.80 5.90
CA GLY A 47 2.52 -7.51 7.12
C GLY A 47 3.65 -6.82 7.87
N TYR A 48 3.58 -6.84 9.20
CA TYR A 48 4.61 -6.33 10.08
C TYR A 48 4.67 -7.13 11.38
N PHE A 49 5.82 -7.08 12.05
CA PHE A 49 5.96 -7.62 13.40
C PHE A 49 5.76 -6.50 14.41
N LEU A 50 4.90 -6.73 15.39
CA LEU A 50 4.66 -5.82 16.50
C LEU A 50 5.45 -6.26 17.73
N LEU A 51 6.40 -5.42 18.14
CA LEU A 51 7.21 -5.62 19.33
C LEU A 51 6.63 -4.82 20.48
N LYS A 52 6.10 -5.51 21.48
CA LYS A 52 5.65 -4.93 22.75
C LYS A 52 6.66 -5.27 23.84
N GLU A 53 6.90 -4.33 24.75
CA GLU A 53 7.74 -4.59 25.92
C GLU A 53 7.23 -5.84 26.67
N HIS A 54 8.13 -6.78 26.94
CA HIS A 54 7.88 -8.02 27.68
C HIS A 54 6.89 -9.01 27.03
N ARG A 55 6.63 -8.92 25.72
CA ARG A 55 5.80 -9.90 24.98
C ARG A 55 6.53 -10.51 23.80
N TYR A 56 6.01 -11.65 23.32
CA TYR A 56 6.43 -12.25 22.05
C TYR A 56 6.03 -11.37 20.85
N TYR A 57 6.74 -11.53 19.74
CA TYR A 57 6.44 -10.87 18.47
C TYR A 57 5.08 -11.36 17.94
N GLU A 58 4.16 -10.43 17.71
CA GLU A 58 2.89 -10.71 17.03
C GLU A 58 3.05 -10.30 15.55
N TYR A 59 2.71 -11.21 14.63
CA TYR A 59 2.64 -10.87 13.21
C TYR A 59 1.24 -10.30 12.93
N GLU A 60 1.21 -9.09 12.43
CA GLU A 60 0.01 -8.31 12.17
C GLU A 60 -0.06 -7.93 10.69
N LYS A 61 -1.26 -7.59 10.23
CA LYS A 61 -1.51 -7.13 8.86
C LYS A 61 -2.34 -5.86 8.88
N ASN A 62 -1.99 -4.92 8.03
CA ASN A 62 -2.77 -3.72 7.81
C ASN A 62 -2.91 -3.44 6.32
N TYR A 63 -3.91 -2.62 5.99
CA TYR A 63 -4.30 -2.33 4.63
C TYR A 63 -4.32 -0.83 4.37
N PHE A 64 -4.08 -0.48 3.11
CA PHE A 64 -4.32 0.85 2.57
C PHE A 64 -4.64 0.74 1.09
N TRP A 65 -5.27 1.77 0.55
CA TRP A 65 -5.57 1.87 -0.87
C TRP A 65 -4.74 2.97 -1.52
N LEU A 66 -4.35 2.78 -2.77
CA LEU A 66 -3.96 3.88 -3.66
C LEU A 66 -5.09 4.12 -4.65
N ALA A 67 -5.63 5.34 -4.65
CA ALA A 67 -6.57 5.80 -5.66
C ALA A 67 -5.86 6.72 -6.64
N VAL A 68 -5.81 6.33 -7.91
CA VAL A 68 -5.04 7.00 -8.95
C VAL A 68 -5.87 7.28 -10.19
N SER A 69 -5.66 8.45 -10.80
CA SER A 69 -6.18 8.73 -12.14
C SER A 69 -5.32 8.04 -13.20
N GLU A 70 -5.88 7.78 -14.39
CA GLU A 70 -5.17 7.10 -15.49
C GLU A 70 -3.89 7.85 -15.92
N ASP A 71 -3.95 9.17 -15.92
CA ASP A 71 -2.85 10.07 -16.25
C ASP A 71 -1.88 10.30 -15.07
N PHE A 72 -2.18 9.78 -13.87
CA PHE A 72 -1.44 9.99 -12.62
C PHE A 72 -1.40 11.45 -12.13
N SER A 73 -2.23 12.34 -12.69
CA SER A 73 -2.36 13.71 -12.17
C SER A 73 -2.96 13.77 -10.76
N LYS A 74 -3.63 12.69 -10.34
CA LYS A 74 -4.21 12.54 -9.01
C LYS A 74 -3.79 11.22 -8.38
N LEU A 75 -3.26 11.30 -7.17
CA LEU A 75 -2.93 10.16 -6.32
C LEU A 75 -3.39 10.44 -4.90
N ILE A 76 -4.14 9.51 -4.31
CA ILE A 76 -4.67 9.60 -2.94
C ILE A 76 -4.37 8.28 -2.24
N ILE A 77 -3.92 8.35 -0.98
CA ILE A 77 -3.86 7.20 -0.08
C ILE A 77 -5.21 7.11 0.62
N GLN A 78 -5.94 6.00 0.47
CA GLN A 78 -7.22 5.80 1.15
C GLN A 78 -7.13 4.79 2.29
N GLU A 79 -7.74 5.13 3.42
CA GLU A 79 -7.80 4.29 4.61
C GLU A 79 -9.08 3.45 4.59
N PRO A 80 -9.00 2.12 4.70
CA PRO A 80 -10.18 1.29 4.92
C PRO A 80 -10.75 1.53 6.33
N ASP A 81 -12.02 1.15 6.52
CA ASP A 81 -12.72 1.32 7.81
C ASP A 81 -12.15 0.43 8.93
N MET A 82 -11.61 -0.74 8.56
CA MET A 82 -10.99 -1.70 9.47
C MET A 82 -9.57 -2.01 9.02
N GLU A 83 -8.71 -2.36 9.99
CA GLU A 83 -7.32 -2.78 9.74
C GLU A 83 -6.52 -1.76 8.89
N SER A 84 -6.84 -0.47 9.04
CA SER A 84 -6.13 0.60 8.34
C SER A 84 -4.70 0.72 8.86
N LEU A 85 -3.74 0.78 7.94
CA LEU A 85 -2.32 1.04 8.22
C LEU A 85 -2.10 2.35 8.99
N PHE A 86 -3.03 3.29 8.90
CA PHE A 86 -2.95 4.61 9.53
C PHE A 86 -3.99 4.82 10.66
N GLY A 87 -4.97 3.92 10.80
CA GLY A 87 -6.20 4.19 11.54
C GLY A 87 -6.02 4.40 13.05
N ALA A 88 -5.13 3.65 13.68
CA ALA A 88 -4.87 3.74 15.12
C ALA A 88 -3.73 4.73 15.48
N LYS A 89 -3.14 5.38 14.48
CA LYS A 89 -1.87 6.09 14.63
C LYS A 89 -2.06 7.58 14.97
N SER A 90 -1.19 8.10 15.84
CA SER A 90 -1.07 9.55 16.08
C SER A 90 -0.57 10.29 14.83
N GLU A 91 -0.63 11.63 14.81
CA GLU A 91 -0.18 12.41 13.65
C GLU A 91 1.28 12.14 13.28
N ASP A 92 2.17 12.06 14.28
CA ASP A 92 3.59 11.76 14.08
C ASP A 92 3.81 10.33 13.56
N GLU A 93 3.07 9.37 14.10
CA GLU A 93 3.10 7.97 13.63
C GLU A 93 2.57 7.84 12.20
N ARG A 94 1.53 8.60 11.85
CA ARG A 94 1.00 8.67 10.47
C ARG A 94 2.04 9.27 9.53
N LYS A 95 2.76 10.31 9.94
CA LYS A 95 3.87 10.89 9.16
C LYS A 95 5.01 9.89 8.97
N ALA A 96 5.40 9.18 10.01
CA ALA A 96 6.42 8.13 9.93
C ALA A 96 5.99 6.97 9.03
N THR A 97 4.71 6.58 9.10
CA THR A 97 4.12 5.53 8.24
C THR A 97 4.09 5.97 6.78
N LYS A 98 3.76 7.24 6.51
CA LYS A 98 3.82 7.80 5.16
C LYS A 98 5.24 7.80 4.61
N ALA A 99 6.23 8.16 5.45
CA ALA A 99 7.64 8.11 5.09
C ALA A 99 8.14 6.67 4.86
N LEU A 100 7.63 5.68 5.61
CA LEU A 100 7.86 4.26 5.32
C LEU A 100 7.37 3.90 3.91
N LEU A 101 6.16 4.32 3.53
CA LEU A 101 5.64 4.05 2.19
C LEU A 101 6.51 4.71 1.11
N SER A 102 6.80 6.01 1.25
CA SER A 102 7.49 6.79 0.20
C SER A 102 8.98 6.50 0.09
N GLN A 103 9.68 6.29 1.21
CA GLN A 103 11.14 6.22 1.21
C GLN A 103 11.65 4.78 1.22
N TRP A 104 10.84 3.83 1.67
CA TRP A 104 11.26 2.45 1.82
C TRP A 104 10.41 1.49 0.97
N LEU A 105 9.11 1.37 1.25
CA LEU A 105 8.26 0.31 0.69
C LEU A 105 8.30 0.26 -0.84
N ILE A 106 8.04 1.38 -1.51
CA ILE A 106 7.96 1.41 -2.98
C ILE A 106 9.32 1.08 -3.66
N HIS A 107 10.42 1.16 -2.91
CA HIS A 107 11.76 0.85 -3.40
C HIS A 107 12.16 -0.61 -3.16
N THR A 108 11.46 -1.33 -2.28
CA THR A 108 11.75 -2.72 -1.92
C THR A 108 11.63 -3.68 -3.09
N ASP A 109 12.42 -4.76 -3.05
CA ASP A 109 12.36 -5.80 -4.07
C ASP A 109 11.07 -6.61 -3.96
N ALA A 110 10.55 -6.83 -2.75
CA ALA A 110 9.27 -7.49 -2.51
C ALA A 110 8.10 -6.72 -3.16
N TYR A 111 8.04 -5.40 -2.99
CA TYR A 111 7.02 -4.56 -3.63
C TYR A 111 7.06 -4.70 -5.15
N LYS A 112 8.24 -4.51 -5.76
CA LYS A 112 8.42 -4.60 -7.21
C LYS A 112 8.08 -5.98 -7.73
N LYS A 113 8.47 -7.04 -7.01
CA LYS A 113 8.19 -8.42 -7.39
C LYS A 113 6.69 -8.72 -7.36
N GLN A 114 5.99 -8.31 -6.31
CA GLN A 114 4.54 -8.49 -6.20
C GLN A 114 3.79 -7.74 -7.30
N LEU A 115 4.14 -6.47 -7.54
CA LEU A 115 3.48 -5.68 -8.56
C LEU A 115 3.75 -6.22 -9.98
N ASN A 116 4.97 -6.66 -10.28
CA ASN A 116 5.30 -7.32 -11.54
C ASN A 116 4.53 -8.64 -11.73
N GLN A 117 4.36 -9.42 -10.65
CA GLN A 117 3.57 -10.65 -10.70
C GLN A 117 2.12 -10.33 -11.10
N HIS A 118 1.50 -9.33 -10.46
CA HIS A 118 0.15 -8.88 -10.81
C HIS A 118 0.02 -8.36 -12.24
N ILE A 119 0.99 -7.58 -12.73
CA ILE A 119 1.02 -7.12 -14.12
C ILE A 119 1.03 -8.32 -15.08
N ASN A 120 1.87 -9.32 -14.80
CA ASN A 120 1.96 -10.52 -15.64
C ASN A 120 0.66 -11.34 -15.61
N ASP A 121 0.00 -11.41 -14.47
CA ASP A 121 -1.27 -12.13 -14.33
C ASP A 121 -2.40 -11.41 -15.08
N CYS A 122 -2.47 -10.07 -15.02
CA CYS A 122 -3.38 -9.26 -15.83
C CYS A 122 -3.13 -9.41 -17.34
N LYS A 123 -1.86 -9.46 -17.79
CA LYS A 123 -1.52 -9.64 -19.21
C LYS A 123 -1.91 -11.01 -19.75
N LYS A 124 -1.94 -12.05 -18.90
CA LYS A 124 -2.29 -13.42 -19.29
C LYS A 124 -3.79 -13.67 -19.36
N SER A 125 -4.61 -12.89 -18.67
CA SER A 125 -6.03 -13.22 -18.48
C SER A 125 -6.93 -12.91 -19.70
N ASN A 126 -6.43 -12.43 -20.84
CA ASN A 126 -7.20 -12.03 -22.04
C ASN A 126 -8.33 -10.98 -21.81
N GLU A 127 -8.64 -10.63 -20.56
CA GLU A 127 -9.46 -9.49 -20.14
C GLU A 127 -8.58 -8.25 -19.93
N THR A 128 -7.66 -8.00 -20.86
CA THR A 128 -6.68 -6.93 -20.74
C THR A 128 -7.39 -5.58 -20.87
N ASN A 129 -7.84 -5.03 -19.75
CA ASN A 129 -8.14 -3.61 -19.68
C ASN A 129 -6.78 -2.88 -19.78
N GLU A 130 -6.45 -2.37 -20.97
CA GLU A 130 -5.16 -1.71 -21.24
C GLU A 130 -4.87 -0.61 -20.21
N GLY A 131 -5.89 0.11 -19.75
CA GLY A 131 -5.76 1.12 -18.69
C GLY A 131 -5.33 0.56 -17.34
N ILE A 132 -5.77 -0.65 -16.97
CA ILE A 132 -5.32 -1.33 -15.74
C ILE A 132 -3.82 -1.60 -15.81
N THR A 133 -3.36 -2.22 -16.88
CA THR A 133 -1.94 -2.57 -17.05
C THR A 133 -1.07 -1.32 -17.03
N ALA A 134 -1.49 -0.27 -17.74
CA ALA A 134 -0.77 1.01 -17.77
C ALA A 134 -0.65 1.65 -16.39
N VAL A 135 -1.71 1.58 -15.57
CA VAL A 135 -1.69 2.10 -14.19
C VAL A 135 -0.70 1.32 -13.31
N LEU A 136 -0.72 -0.01 -13.38
CA LEU A 136 0.19 -0.85 -12.60
C LEU A 136 1.66 -0.63 -13.00
N GLU A 137 1.93 -0.50 -14.31
CA GLU A 137 3.29 -0.21 -14.82
C GLU A 137 3.78 1.17 -14.37
N LYS A 138 2.90 2.16 -14.27
CA LYS A 138 3.25 3.47 -13.69
C LYS A 138 3.51 3.38 -12.18
N LEU A 139 2.76 2.57 -11.44
CA LEU A 139 3.00 2.36 -10.00
C LEU A 139 4.40 1.78 -9.71
N LEU A 140 4.96 0.94 -10.60
CA LEU A 140 6.34 0.46 -10.46
C LEU A 140 7.38 1.60 -10.48
N ASN A 141 7.05 2.72 -11.10
CA ASN A 141 7.92 3.87 -11.31
C ASN A 141 7.47 5.10 -10.51
N ILE A 142 6.60 4.91 -9.52
CA ILE A 142 6.12 5.98 -8.66
C ILE A 142 7.28 6.60 -7.89
N SER A 143 7.29 7.92 -7.76
CA SER A 143 8.32 8.62 -6.99
C SER A 143 7.95 8.69 -5.51
N ALA A 144 8.97 8.81 -4.65
CA ALA A 144 8.75 9.09 -3.24
C ALA A 144 7.92 10.37 -3.03
N ALA A 145 8.14 11.39 -3.87
CA ALA A 145 7.44 12.67 -3.79
C ALA A 145 5.93 12.51 -4.04
N ASP A 146 5.53 11.64 -4.97
CA ASP A 146 4.11 11.38 -5.26
C ASP A 146 3.39 10.84 -4.02
N ILE A 147 4.02 9.88 -3.33
CA ILE A 147 3.48 9.32 -2.08
C ILE A 147 3.49 10.36 -0.96
N GLU A 148 4.58 11.13 -0.80
CA GLU A 148 4.70 12.15 0.26
C GLU A 148 3.68 13.29 0.12
N GLN A 149 3.33 13.67 -1.11
CA GLN A 149 2.38 14.75 -1.39
C GLN A 149 0.93 14.27 -1.42
N ALA A 150 0.69 12.96 -1.59
CA ALA A 150 -0.66 12.41 -1.66
C ALA A 150 -1.47 12.68 -0.39
N PRO A 151 -2.70 13.22 -0.48
CA PRO A 151 -3.56 13.31 0.68
C PRO A 151 -3.92 11.90 1.19
N ILE A 152 -4.13 11.81 2.50
CA ILE A 152 -4.68 10.61 3.13
C ILE A 152 -6.16 10.88 3.40
N GLU A 153 -7.03 10.07 2.83
CA GLU A 153 -8.49 10.20 2.94
C GLU A 153 -9.10 8.91 3.48
N LYS A 154 -10.23 8.99 4.18
CA LYS A 154 -11.01 7.79 4.47
C LYS A 154 -11.63 7.25 3.19
N LEU A 155 -11.59 5.94 2.99
CA LEU A 155 -12.35 5.31 1.93
C LEU A 155 -13.84 5.60 2.20
N ALA A 156 -14.48 6.34 1.29
CA ALA A 156 -15.90 6.59 1.44
C ALA A 156 -16.63 5.25 1.45
N ALA A 157 -17.35 4.96 2.55
CA ALA A 157 -18.22 3.79 2.63
C ALA A 157 -19.05 3.75 1.35
N SER A 158 -18.96 2.63 0.62
CA SER A 158 -19.85 2.39 -0.51
C SER A 158 -21.26 2.46 0.05
N ARG A 159 -21.96 3.58 -0.15
CA ARG A 159 -23.39 3.65 0.08
C ARG A 159 -23.99 2.64 -0.89
N ALA A 160 -24.27 1.44 -0.38
CA ALA A 160 -25.16 0.51 -1.03
C ALA A 160 -26.48 1.27 -1.21
N VAL A 161 -26.81 1.57 -2.45
CA VAL A 161 -28.15 1.99 -2.87
C VAL A 161 -28.92 0.72 -3.14
#